data_AF-A0A2T4WWW7-F1
#
_entry.id   AF-A0A2T4WWW7-F1
#
_cell.length_a   1.000
_cell.length_b   1.000
_cell.length_c   1.000
_cell.angle_alpha   90.00
_cell.angle_beta   90.00
_cell.angle_gamma   90.00
#
_symmetry.space_group_name_H-M   'P 1'
#
loop_
_entity.id
_entity.type
_entity.pdbx_description
1 polymer ?
#
loop_
_entity_poly.entity_id
_entity_poly.type
_entity_poly.pdbx_seq_one_letter_code
_entity_poly.pdbx_strand_id
1 'polypeptide(L)'
;MFQRHVFALILLLIISSLEAQTPQQSYFEWTKLPFSKEELAQRRSNVIEALKSQNKDGIVLIPAKDGFSYGETFRQLDDFYYMTGLELPNA
;
A
#
# COMPACT_ATOMS: atom_id res chain seq x y z
N MET A 1 39.14 30.21 14.00
CA MET A 1 39.13 28.79 13.56
C MET A 1 37.82 28.10 13.91
N PHE A 2 37.31 28.24 15.14
CA PHE A 2 36.06 27.63 15.62
C PHE A 2 34.82 27.89 14.73
N GLN A 3 34.59 29.14 14.29
CA GLN A 3 33.43 29.47 13.46
C GLN A 3 33.45 28.83 12.06
N ARG A 4 34.62 28.52 11.48
CA ARG A 4 34.71 27.80 10.19
C ARG A 4 34.23 26.36 10.32
N HIS A 5 34.52 25.71 11.44
CA HIS A 5 34.10 24.32 11.68
C HIS A 5 32.61 24.22 12.00
N VAL A 6 32.05 25.19 12.73
CA VAL A 6 30.60 25.28 12.98
C VAL A 6 29.84 25.47 11.67
N PHE A 7 30.33 26.33 10.77
CA PHE A 7 29.70 26.55 9.47
C PHE A 7 29.77 25.28 8.59
N ALA A 8 30.90 24.57 8.61
CA ALA A 8 31.05 23.31 7.88
C ALA A 8 30.11 22.21 8.41
N LEU A 9 29.90 22.13 9.73
CA LEU A 9 28.98 21.18 10.36
C LEU A 9 27.51 21.46 10.01
N ILE A 10 27.11 22.73 10.00
CA ILE A 10 25.76 23.13 9.59
C ILE A 10 25.53 22.79 8.11
N LEU A 11 26.52 23.04 7.25
CA LEU A 11 26.42 22.70 5.83
C LEU A 11 26.26 21.18 5.61
N LEU A 12 27.02 20.36 6.36
CA LEU A 12 26.93 18.90 6.30
C LEU A 12 25.57 18.38 6.72
N LEU A 13 24.96 18.95 7.77
CA LEU A 13 23.63 18.59 8.25
C LEU A 13 22.53 18.91 7.22
N ILE A 14 22.66 20.04 6.51
CA ILE A 14 21.72 20.42 5.46
C ILE A 14 21.81 19.44 4.29
N ILE A 15 23.02 19.06 3.86
CA ILE A 15 23.24 18.13 2.74
C ILE A 15 22.68 16.74 3.06
N SER A 16 22.85 16.24 4.30
CA SER A 16 22.31 14.93 4.71
C SER A 16 20.77 14.86 4.76
N SER A 17 20.08 16.01 4.77
CA SER A 17 18.61 16.07 4.84
C SER A 17 17.94 16.00 3.47
N LEU A 18 18.69 16.23 2.38
CA LEU A 18 18.18 16.31 1.02
C LEU A 18 18.00 14.93 0.35
N GLU A 19 18.71 13.89 0.79
CA GLU A 19 18.70 12.57 0.13
C GLU A 19 17.77 11.53 0.77
N ALA A 20 17.06 11.88 1.85
CA ALA A 20 16.27 10.92 2.63
C ALA A 20 14.81 10.74 2.14
N GLN A 21 14.37 11.48 1.13
CA GLN A 21 13.00 11.37 0.61
C GLN A 21 13.00 10.63 -0.73
N THR A 22 12.75 9.32 -0.68
CA THR A 22 12.33 8.59 -1.87
C THR A 22 11.04 9.23 -2.40
N PRO A 23 10.96 9.63 -3.68
CA PRO A 23 9.72 10.12 -4.26
C PRO A 23 8.58 9.12 -4.01
N GLN A 24 7.39 9.63 -3.72
CA GLN A 24 6.21 8.79 -3.61
C GLN A 24 6.02 8.05 -4.94
N GLN A 25 6.17 6.73 -4.92
CA GLN A 25 5.91 5.89 -6.09
C GLN A 25 4.42 5.54 -6.14
N SER A 26 3.78 5.78 -7.28
CA SER A 26 2.40 5.36 -7.47
C SER A 26 2.39 3.90 -7.95
N TYR A 27 1.56 3.06 -7.33
CA TYR A 27 1.42 1.65 -7.71
C TYR A 27 1.14 1.48 -9.21
N PHE A 28 0.33 2.36 -9.79
CA PHE A 28 -0.08 2.28 -11.20
C PHE A 28 0.93 2.87 -12.18
N GLU A 29 2.07 3.40 -11.73
CA GLU A 29 3.15 3.83 -12.64
C GLU A 29 3.83 2.63 -13.32
N TRP A 30 3.86 1.48 -12.63
CA TRP A 30 4.60 0.30 -13.06
C TRP A 30 3.77 -0.99 -13.00
N THR A 31 2.54 -0.95 -12.48
CA THR A 31 1.62 -2.10 -12.44
C THR A 31 0.33 -1.83 -13.21
N LYS A 32 -0.33 -2.92 -13.61
CA LYS A 32 -1.71 -2.92 -14.10
C LYS A 32 -2.52 -3.83 -13.22
N LEU A 33 -3.81 -3.54 -13.06
CA LEU A 33 -4.70 -4.47 -12.38
C LEU A 33 -4.76 -5.78 -13.17
N PRO A 34 -4.68 -6.93 -12.47
CA PRO A 34 -4.77 -8.24 -13.10
C PRO A 34 -6.19 -8.56 -13.60
N PHE A 35 -7.20 -7.87 -13.07
CA PHE A 35 -8.63 -8.08 -13.36
C PHE A 35 -9.29 -6.78 -13.81
N SER A 36 -10.39 -6.90 -14.56
CA SER A 36 -11.17 -5.73 -14.94
C SER A 36 -11.94 -5.16 -13.75
N LYS A 37 -12.37 -3.89 -13.87
CA LYS A 37 -13.16 -3.24 -12.80
C LYS A 37 -14.51 -3.94 -12.64
N GLU A 38 -15.08 -4.40 -13.74
CA GLU A 38 -16.36 -5.10 -13.81
C GLU A 38 -16.27 -6.46 -13.10
N GLU A 39 -15.18 -7.20 -13.32
CA GLU A 39 -14.96 -8.48 -12.65
C GLU A 39 -14.83 -8.30 -11.14
N LEU A 40 -14.02 -7.34 -10.69
CA LEU A 40 -13.85 -7.05 -9.27
C LEU A 40 -15.16 -6.58 -8.61
N ALA A 41 -15.97 -5.78 -9.33
CA ALA A 41 -17.29 -5.37 -8.86
C ALA A 41 -18.23 -6.57 -8.72
N GLN A 42 -18.23 -7.49 -9.69
CA GLN A 42 -19.03 -8.70 -9.64
C GLN A 42 -18.63 -9.60 -8.46
N ARG A 43 -17.33 -9.80 -8.23
CA ARG A 43 -16.83 -10.59 -7.09
C ARG A 43 -17.35 -10.05 -5.76
N ARG A 44 -17.30 -8.72 -5.58
CA ARG A 44 -17.86 -8.07 -4.37
C ARG A 44 -19.38 -8.23 -4.28
N SER A 45 -20.11 -8.08 -5.39
CA SER A 45 -21.57 -8.30 -5.41
C SER A 45 -21.94 -9.70 -4.95
N ASN A 46 -21.24 -10.72 -5.47
CA ASN A 46 -21.49 -12.12 -5.12
C ASN A 46 -21.36 -12.38 -3.62
N VAL A 47 -20.35 -11.79 -2.96
CA VAL A 47 -20.19 -11.91 -1.50
C VAL A 47 -21.33 -11.24 -0.76
N ILE A 48 -21.70 -10.03 -1.15
CA ILE A 48 -22.81 -9.31 -0.51
C ILE A 48 -24.13 -10.07 -0.67
N GLU A 49 -24.40 -10.62 -1.85
CA GLU A 49 -25.59 -11.43 -2.12
C GLU A 49 -25.60 -12.72 -1.27
N ALA A 50 -24.47 -13.40 -1.16
CA ALA A 50 -24.34 -14.59 -0.32
C ALA A 50 -24.51 -14.30 1.18
N LEU A 51 -24.13 -13.11 1.64
CA LEU A 51 -24.35 -12.69 3.03
C LEU A 51 -25.82 -12.30 3.27
N LYS A 52 -26.44 -11.60 2.32
CA LYS A 52 -27.87 -11.25 2.38
C LYS A 52 -28.76 -12.48 2.39
N SER A 53 -28.43 -13.52 1.62
CA SER A 53 -29.19 -14.78 1.63
C SER A 53 -29.13 -15.51 2.98
N GLN A 54 -28.12 -15.21 3.80
CA GLN A 54 -27.97 -15.67 5.18
C GLN A 54 -28.60 -14.72 6.20
N ASN A 55 -29.43 -13.76 5.76
CA ASN A 55 -30.08 -12.75 6.61
C ASN A 55 -29.07 -11.88 7.40
N LYS A 56 -27.87 -11.67 6.85
CA LYS A 56 -26.85 -10.78 7.44
C LYS A 56 -27.03 -9.37 6.88
N ASP A 57 -26.94 -8.39 7.77
CA ASP A 57 -26.91 -6.96 7.45
C ASP A 57 -25.68 -6.34 8.11
N GLY A 58 -24.96 -5.47 7.39
CA GLY A 58 -23.73 -4.86 7.88
C GLY A 58 -22.69 -4.55 6.80
N ILE A 59 -21.48 -4.25 7.27
CA ILE A 59 -20.33 -3.85 6.42
C ILE A 59 -19.32 -4.99 6.40
N VAL A 60 -18.84 -5.33 5.20
CA VAL A 60 -17.74 -6.28 5.01
C VAL A 60 -16.42 -5.51 5.06
N LEU A 61 -15.56 -5.87 6.00
CA LEU A 61 -14.21 -5.33 6.14
C LEU A 61 -13.21 -6.41 5.73
N ILE A 62 -12.33 -6.07 4.79
CA ILE A 62 -11.27 -6.96 4.29
C ILE A 62 -9.99 -6.12 4.35
N PRO A 63 -9.19 -6.23 5.43
CA PRO A 63 -7.96 -5.46 5.56
C PRO A 63 -6.85 -6.02 4.67
N ALA A 64 -5.95 -5.15 4.23
CA ALA A 64 -4.72 -5.59 3.57
C ALA A 64 -3.73 -6.20 4.56
N LYS A 65 -2.73 -6.92 4.04
CA LYS A 65 -1.55 -7.33 4.79
C LYS A 65 -0.78 -6.11 5.30
N ASP A 66 -0.14 -6.26 6.45
CA ASP A 66 0.82 -5.30 6.94
C ASP A 66 2.04 -5.19 6.00
N GLY A 67 2.65 -4.01 5.96
CA GLY A 67 3.78 -3.71 5.06
C GLY A 67 5.14 -4.24 5.50
N PHE A 68 5.21 -5.01 6.58
CA PHE A 68 6.46 -5.57 7.05
C PHE A 68 6.83 -6.80 6.21
N SER A 69 7.98 -6.74 5.52
CA SER A 69 8.59 -7.94 4.95
C SER A 69 9.87 -8.28 5.71
N TYR A 70 10.10 -9.58 5.94
CA TYR A 70 11.30 -10.07 6.62
C TYR A 70 12.44 -10.36 5.62
N GLY A 71 12.57 -9.51 4.59
CA GLY A 71 13.49 -9.69 3.47
C GLY A 71 12.93 -10.50 2.30
N GLU A 72 11.66 -10.90 2.38
CA GLU A 72 10.91 -11.53 1.29
C GLU A 72 10.21 -10.51 0.39
N THR A 73 9.85 -10.94 -0.83
CA THR A 73 8.98 -10.17 -1.71
C THR A 73 7.59 -10.08 -1.07
N PHE A 74 7.07 -8.87 -0.94
CA PHE A 74 5.71 -8.66 -0.43
C PHE A 74 4.69 -9.40 -1.30
N ARG A 75 3.75 -10.07 -0.63
CA ARG A 75 2.60 -10.73 -1.26
C ARG A 75 1.37 -10.46 -0.41
N GLN A 76 0.32 -9.99 -1.04
CA GLN A 76 -0.95 -9.66 -0.42
C GLN A 76 -1.70 -10.90 0.11
N LEU A 77 -2.62 -10.68 1.06
CA LEU A 77 -3.61 -11.67 1.48
C LEU A 77 -4.54 -12.04 0.32
N ASP A 78 -4.80 -13.33 0.16
CA ASP A 78 -5.59 -13.85 -0.97
C ASP A 78 -6.99 -13.22 -1.03
N ASP A 79 -7.66 -13.01 0.11
CA ASP A 79 -9.00 -12.41 0.15
C ASP A 79 -8.99 -10.93 -0.30
N PHE A 80 -8.04 -10.14 0.20
CA PHE A 80 -7.90 -8.74 -0.20
C PHE A 80 -7.56 -8.63 -1.68
N TYR A 81 -6.59 -9.43 -2.14
CA TYR A 81 -6.17 -9.49 -3.53
C TYR A 81 -7.32 -9.95 -4.45
N TYR A 82 -8.10 -10.95 -4.05
CA TYR A 82 -9.23 -11.44 -4.82
C TYR A 82 -10.30 -10.37 -5.04
N MET A 83 -10.55 -9.51 -4.04
CA MET A 83 -11.59 -8.48 -4.09
C MET A 83 -11.15 -7.16 -4.74
N THR A 84 -9.85 -6.89 -4.76
CA THR A 84 -9.31 -5.58 -5.17
C THR A 84 -8.29 -5.65 -6.30
N GLY A 85 -7.59 -6.77 -6.45
CA GLY A 85 -6.43 -6.92 -7.35
C GLY A 85 -5.21 -6.07 -6.95
N LEU A 86 -5.19 -5.51 -5.74
CA LEU A 86 -4.15 -4.58 -5.28
C LEU A 86 -3.09 -5.29 -4.45
N GLU A 87 -1.82 -5.06 -4.77
CA GLU A 87 -0.65 -5.48 -3.98
C GLU A 87 -0.14 -4.30 -3.12
N LEU A 88 -1.06 -3.67 -2.37
CA LEU A 88 -0.75 -2.53 -1.50
C LEU A 88 -0.80 -2.95 -0.02
N PRO A 89 0.28 -2.73 0.76
CA PRO A 89 0.24 -2.96 2.20
C PRO A 89 -0.49 -1.85 2.95
N ASN A 90 -0.93 -2.14 4.18
CA ASN A 90 -1.48 -1.17 5.15
C ASN A 90 -2.70 -0.37 4.64
N ALA A 91 -3.63 -1.06 3.96
CA ALA A 91 -4.87 -0.50 3.39
C ALA A 91 -6.13 -1.12 4.00
#